data_AF-A0A7I7SNH9-F1
#
_entry.id   AF-A0A7I7SNH9-F1
#
_cell.length_a   1.000
_cell.length_b   1.000
_cell.length_c   1.000
_cell.angle_alpha   90.00
_cell.angle_beta   90.00
_cell.angle_gamma   90.00
#
_symmetry.space_group_name_H-M   'P 1'
#
loop_
_entity.id
_entity.type
_entity.pdbx_description
1 polymer ?
#
loop_
_entity_poly.entity_id
_entity_poly.type
_entity_poly.pdbx_seq_one_letter_code
_entity_poly.pdbx_strand_id
1 'polypeptide(L)'
;MLRTLLPMADEGLRRWGVAAEVRDRYLGVIEGRAKTSRNGSAWQVATVEALQRGGMARPQALAEMLRRYCDLMHSNEPVHTWADGAAE
;
A
#
# COMPACT_ATOMS: atom_id res chain seq x y z
N MET A 1 11.73 11.08 -11.01
CA MET A 1 10.26 11.23 -10.99
C MET A 1 9.74 11.74 -9.65
N LEU A 2 9.91 11.02 -8.52
CA LEU A 2 9.40 11.46 -7.20
C LEU A 2 9.94 12.82 -6.75
N ARG A 3 11.25 13.07 -6.95
CA ARG A 3 11.91 14.36 -6.63
C ARG A 3 11.39 15.55 -7.45
N THR A 4 10.53 15.31 -8.44
CA THR A 4 9.98 16.35 -9.32
C THR A 4 8.47 16.44 -9.16
N LEU A 5 7.75 15.31 -9.28
CA LEU A 5 6.28 15.30 -9.26
C LEU A 5 5.69 15.56 -7.88
N LEU A 6 6.30 15.06 -6.80
CA LEU A 6 5.77 15.29 -5.44
C LEU A 6 5.90 16.76 -5.01
N PRO A 7 7.05 17.44 -5.20
CA PRO A 7 7.12 18.88 -4.93
C PRO A 7 6.15 19.71 -5.77
N MET A 8 5.93 19.34 -7.04
CA MET A 8 4.94 20.01 -7.90
C MET A 8 3.51 19.82 -7.38
N ALA A 9 3.16 18.61 -6.93
CA ALA A 9 1.86 18.32 -6.34
C ALA A 9 1.67 19.07 -5.01
N ASP A 10 2.69 19.10 -4.14
CA ASP A 10 2.64 19.86 -2.89
C ASP A 10 2.39 21.34 -3.13
N GLU A 11 3.13 21.95 -4.06
CA GLU A 11 2.96 23.36 -4.40
C GLU A 11 1.56 23.67 -4.95
N GLY A 12 1.02 22.79 -5.80
CA GLY A 12 -0.36 22.93 -6.29
C GLY A 12 -1.39 22.89 -5.17
N LEU A 13 -1.29 21.90 -4.28
CA LEU A 13 -2.18 21.74 -3.13
C LEU A 13 -2.03 22.90 -2.13
N ARG A 14 -0.81 23.42 -1.93
CA ARG A 14 -0.52 24.59 -1.11
C ARG A 14 -1.27 25.83 -1.62
N ARG A 15 -1.22 26.07 -2.93
CA ARG A 15 -1.92 27.21 -3.57
C ARG A 15 -3.44 27.10 -3.45
N TRP A 16 -3.97 25.89 -3.37
CA TRP A 16 -5.39 25.63 -3.16
C TRP A 16 -5.81 25.69 -1.69
N GLY A 17 -4.88 26.00 -0.77
CA GLY A 17 -5.18 26.15 0.65
C GLY A 17 -5.34 24.83 1.41
N VAL A 18 -4.86 23.70 0.87
CA VAL A 18 -4.91 22.42 1.57
C VAL A 18 -3.95 22.45 2.77
N ALA A 19 -4.44 22.05 3.94
CA ALA A 19 -3.68 22.03 5.18
C ALA A 19 -2.37 21.23 5.04
N ALA A 20 -1.28 21.73 5.65
CA ALA A 20 0.04 21.10 5.56
C ALA A 20 0.01 19.63 6.03
N GLU A 21 -0.61 19.36 7.18
CA GLU A 21 -0.75 18.02 7.76
C GLU A 21 -1.40 17.02 6.80
N VAL A 22 -2.38 17.47 6.00
CA VAL A 22 -3.07 16.64 5.01
C VAL A 22 -2.15 16.35 3.82
N ARG A 23 -1.45 17.37 3.32
CA ARG A 23 -0.48 17.22 2.21
C ARG A 23 0.66 16.30 2.61
N ASP A 24 1.27 16.53 3.76
CA ASP A 24 2.38 15.74 4.29
C ASP A 24 2.00 14.27 4.43
N ARG A 25 0.82 14.00 5.01
CA ARG A 25 0.30 12.64 5.16
C ARG A 25 0.11 11.96 3.81
N TYR A 26 -0.70 12.52 2.91
CA TYR A 26 -1.09 11.82 1.67
C TYR A 26 0.02 11.79 0.62
N LEU A 27 0.82 12.85 0.49
CA LEU A 27 2.00 12.83 -0.38
C LEU A 27 3.07 11.88 0.15
N GLY A 28 3.24 11.80 1.48
CA GLY A 28 4.09 10.80 2.13
C GLY A 28 3.66 9.37 1.80
N VAL A 29 2.35 9.09 1.79
CA VAL A 29 1.81 7.78 1.37
C VAL A 29 2.16 7.45 -0.08
N ILE A 30 2.03 8.42 -0.99
CA ILE A 30 2.38 8.24 -2.40
C ILE A 30 3.88 7.97 -2.55
N GLU A 31 4.71 8.73 -1.83
CA GLU A 31 6.16 8.54 -1.83
C GLU A 31 6.55 7.14 -1.34
N GLY A 32 5.99 6.71 -0.20
CA GLY A 32 6.24 5.39 0.38
C GLY A 32 5.89 4.24 -0.57
N ARG A 33 4.72 4.30 -1.21
CA ARG A 33 4.32 3.31 -2.23
C ARG A 33 5.24 3.29 -3.43
N ALA A 34 5.67 4.46 -3.91
CA ALA A 34 6.55 4.55 -5.07
C ALA A 34 7.98 4.11 -4.77
N LYS A 35 8.49 4.37 -3.56
CA LYS A 35 9.82 3.88 -3.10
C LYS A 35 9.85 2.36 -2.93
N THR A 36 8.80 1.79 -2.36
CA THR A 36 8.71 0.35 -2.08
C THR A 36 8.19 -0.48 -3.26
N SER A 37 7.69 0.19 -4.31
CA SER A 37 6.91 -0.45 -5.39
C SER A 37 5.73 -1.29 -4.87
N ARG A 38 5.20 -0.95 -3.69
CA ARG A 38 4.15 -1.71 -3.01
C ARG A 38 2.83 -0.96 -3.04
N ASN A 39 1.93 -1.44 -3.89
CA ASN A 39 0.54 -1.00 -3.98
C ASN A 39 -0.40 -2.17 -3.63
N GLY A 40 -1.71 -1.92 -3.67
CA GLY A 40 -2.72 -2.93 -3.32
C GLY A 40 -2.63 -4.20 -4.17
N SER A 41 -2.52 -4.06 -5.50
CA SER A 41 -2.44 -5.23 -6.39
C SER A 41 -1.13 -6.00 -6.21
N ALA A 42 0.01 -5.30 -6.09
CA ALA A 42 1.30 -5.93 -5.83
C ALA A 42 1.29 -6.72 -4.51
N TRP A 43 0.70 -6.18 -3.45
CA TRP A 43 0.56 -6.88 -2.18
C TRP A 43 -0.34 -8.12 -2.28
N GLN A 44 -1.49 -8.01 -2.96
CA GLN A 44 -2.41 -9.13 -3.12
C GLN A 44 -1.75 -10.28 -3.90
N VAL A 45 -1.06 -9.96 -5.01
CA VAL A 45 -0.33 -10.96 -5.81
C VAL A 45 0.76 -11.63 -4.97
N ALA A 46 1.62 -10.84 -4.32
CA ALA A 46 2.71 -11.38 -3.49
C ALA A 46 2.18 -12.25 -2.33
N THR A 47 1.04 -11.88 -1.74
CA THR A 47 0.40 -12.65 -0.66
C THR A 47 -0.14 -13.99 -1.15
N VAL A 48 -0.85 -14.01 -2.28
CA VAL A 48 -1.33 -15.27 -2.88
C VAL A 48 -0.16 -16.18 -3.23
N GLU A 49 0.88 -15.65 -3.86
CA GLU A 49 2.07 -16.42 -4.20
C GLU A 49 2.76 -17.00 -2.96
N ALA A 50 2.87 -16.22 -1.86
CA ALA A 50 3.42 -16.69 -0.60
C ALA A 50 2.59 -17.83 0.01
N LEU A 51 1.26 -17.69 0.02
CA LEU A 51 0.34 -18.73 0.51
C LEU A 51 0.41 -20.02 -0.34
N GLN A 52 0.52 -19.87 -1.67
CA GLN A 52 0.69 -21.01 -2.57
C GLN A 52 2.05 -21.70 -2.36
N ARG A 53 3.14 -20.94 -2.13
CA ARG A 53 4.45 -21.51 -1.75
C ARG A 53 4.39 -22.24 -0.40
N GLY A 54 3.50 -21.80 0.50
CA GLY A 54 3.18 -22.49 1.76
C GLY A 54 2.30 -23.74 1.63
N GLY A 55 1.96 -24.15 0.40
CA GLY A 55 1.21 -25.39 0.13
C GLY A 55 -0.30 -25.21 -0.03
N MET A 56 -0.81 -23.98 0.05
CA MET A 56 -2.24 -23.71 -0.11
C MET A 56 -2.68 -23.79 -1.58
N ALA A 57 -3.81 -24.45 -1.85
CA ALA A 57 -4.39 -24.44 -3.19
C ALA A 57 -4.89 -23.03 -3.56
N ARG A 58 -4.84 -22.67 -4.85
CA ARG A 58 -5.14 -21.29 -5.30
C ARG A 58 -6.49 -20.72 -4.80
N PRO A 59 -7.62 -21.47 -4.81
CA PRO A 59 -8.88 -20.94 -4.28
C PRO A 59 -8.82 -20.60 -2.79
N GLN A 60 -8.15 -21.44 -1.99
CA GLN A 60 -7.95 -21.21 -0.57
C GLN A 60 -7.02 -20.00 -0.34
N ALA A 61 -5.95 -19.88 -1.13
CA ALA A 61 -5.01 -18.76 -1.04
C ALA A 61 -5.66 -17.41 -1.36
N LEU A 62 -6.59 -17.37 -2.33
CA LEU A 62 -7.37 -16.17 -2.63
C LEU A 62 -8.32 -15.78 -1.51
N ALA A 63 -9.02 -16.77 -0.92
CA ALA A 63 -9.91 -16.53 0.20
C ALA A 63 -9.15 -16.04 1.45
N GLU A 64 -8.01 -16.64 1.76
CA GLU A 64 -7.16 -16.23 2.88
C GLU A 64 -6.51 -14.87 2.64
N MET A 65 -6.06 -14.57 1.41
CA MET A 65 -5.58 -13.24 1.05
C MET A 65 -6.67 -12.19 1.26
N LEU A 66 -7.91 -12.45 0.82
CA LEU A 66 -9.02 -11.53 1.02
C LEU A 66 -9.32 -11.32 2.50
N ARG A 67 -9.30 -12.39 3.31
CA ARG A 67 -9.48 -12.29 4.77
C ARG A 67 -8.43 -11.35 5.39
N ARG A 68 -7.14 -11.56 5.07
CA ARG A 68 -6.05 -10.69 5.55
C ARG A 68 -6.17 -9.25 5.03
N TYR A 69 -6.58 -9.09 3.78
CA TYR A 69 -6.83 -7.77 3.20
C TYR A 69 -7.92 -7.04 3.99
N CYS A 70 -9.00 -7.75 4.35
CA CYS A 70 -10.07 -7.21 5.18
C CYS A 70 -9.59 -6.83 6.59
N ASP A 71 -8.69 -7.60 7.21
CA ASP A 71 -8.15 -7.22 8.51
C ASP A 71 -7.30 -5.93 8.40
N LEU A 72 -6.43 -5.87 7.40
CA LEU A 72 -5.50 -4.75 7.21
C LEU A 72 -6.18 -3.47 6.72
N MET A 73 -7.23 -3.55 5.88
CA MET A 73 -7.94 -2.36 5.39
C MET A 73 -8.54 -1.54 6.53
N HIS A 74 -8.99 -2.19 7.61
CA HIS A 74 -9.61 -1.54 8.75
C HIS A 74 -8.60 -0.76 9.60
N SER A 75 -7.31 -1.08 9.51
CA SER A 75 -6.25 -0.31 10.19
C SER A 75 -6.11 1.11 9.63
N ASN A 76 -6.57 1.35 8.40
CA ASN A 76 -6.35 2.59 7.65
C ASN A 76 -4.86 2.96 7.49
N GLU A 77 -3.96 1.99 7.70
CA GLU A 77 -2.54 2.12 7.46
C GLU A 77 -2.22 1.98 5.97
N PRO A 78 -1.25 2.73 5.44
CA PRO A 78 -0.88 2.63 4.04
C PRO A 78 -0.35 1.24 3.67
N VAL A 79 -0.84 0.61 2.60
CA VAL A 79 -0.41 -0.74 2.16
C VAL A 79 1.11 -1.01 2.08
N HIS A 80 1.93 0.03 1.90
CA HIS A 80 3.40 -0.11 1.87
C HIS A 80 4.02 -0.32 3.27
N THR A 81 3.24 -0.18 4.35
CA THR A 81 3.65 -0.42 5.74
C THR A 81 3.22 -1.80 6.25
N TRP A 82 2.37 -2.52 5.50
CA TRP A 82 1.89 -3.83 5.93
C TRP A 82 3.03 -4.86 5.87
N ALA A 83 2.99 -5.89 6.72
CA ALA A 83 3.91 -7.02 6.57
C ALA A 83 3.68 -7.72 5.23
N ASP A 84 4.75 -8.21 4.58
CA ASP A 84 4.59 -9.11 3.44
C ASP A 84 3.85 -10.36 3.91
N GLY A 85 2.94 -10.91 3.10
CA GLY A 85 2.03 -12.00 3.49
C GLY A 85 2.68 -13.33 3.92
N ALA A 86 3.98 -13.35 4.20
CA ALA A 86 4.62 -14.40 4.98
C ALA A 86 4.06 -14.34 6.39
N ALA A 87 3.23 -15.34 6.73
CA ALA A 87 2.82 -15.57 8.10
C ALA A 87 4.07 -15.87 8.95
N GLU A 88 4.10 -15.36 10.19
CA GLU A 88 4.69 -16.14 11.29
C GLU A 88 3.94 -17.47 11.44
#